data_AF-A0A4Z0QR32-F1
#
_entry.id   AF-A0A4Z0QR32-F1
#
_cell.length_a   1.000
_cell.length_b   1.000
_cell.length_c   1.000
_cell.angle_alpha   90.00
_cell.angle_beta   90.00
_cell.angle_gamma   90.00
#
_symmetry.space_group_name_H-M   'P 1'
#
loop_
_entity.id
_entity.type
_entity.pdbx_description
1 polymer ?
#
loop_
_entity_poly.entity_id
_entity_poly.type
_entity_poly.pdbx_seq_one_letter_code
_entity_poly.pdbx_strand_id
1 'polypeptide(L)' 'MFTINRDSIPSPFSRRRRKFKVGDRVTTCNNCLGTVVRVDRDEVGDYIVARLDILPGEFAYDPWDLEIIK' A
#
# COMPACT_ATOMS: atom_id res chain seq x y z
N MET A 1 -10.68 -6.64 -37.08
CA MET A 1 -11.21 -6.25 -35.76
C MET A 1 -10.58 -7.18 -34.74
N PHE A 2 -9.53 -6.74 -34.05
CA PHE A 2 -8.87 -7.56 -33.02
C PHE A 2 -9.36 -7.08 -31.66
N THR A 3 -10.27 -7.84 -31.07
CA THR A 3 -10.69 -7.72 -29.68
C THR A 3 -9.51 -8.06 -28.78
N ILE A 4 -8.90 -7.05 -28.19
CA ILE A 4 -7.84 -7.22 -27.20
C ILE A 4 -8.52 -7.72 -25.93
N ASN A 5 -8.47 -9.04 -25.71
CA ASN A 5 -8.74 -9.64 -24.42
C ASN A 5 -7.74 -9.04 -23.42
N ARG A 6 -8.23 -8.18 -22.53
CA ARG A 6 -7.46 -7.58 -21.44
C ARG A 6 -7.25 -8.65 -20.37
N ASP A 7 -6.57 -9.71 -20.75
CA ASP A 7 -6.09 -10.76 -19.86
C ASP A 7 -5.08 -10.08 -18.94
N SER A 8 -5.55 -9.80 -17.72
CA SER A 8 -4.76 -9.14 -16.69
C SER A 8 -3.63 -10.08 -16.33
N ILE A 9 -2.48 -9.91 -16.97
CA ILE A 9 -1.23 -10.55 -16.55
C ILE A 9 -1.16 -10.32 -15.04
N PRO A 10 -1.20 -11.38 -14.20
CA PRO A 10 -0.95 -11.22 -12.78
C PRO A 10 0.54 -10.96 -12.68
N SER A 11 0.92 -9.71 -12.90
CA SER A 11 2.26 -9.26 -12.60
C SER A 11 2.55 -9.66 -11.15
N PRO A 12 3.77 -10.11 -10.82
CA PRO A 12 4.12 -10.52 -9.45
C PRO A 12 3.84 -9.42 -8.41
N PHE A 13 3.66 -8.18 -8.87
CA PHE A 13 3.22 -7.01 -8.14
C PHE A 13 1.81 -7.11 -7.53
N SER A 14 0.90 -7.90 -8.10
CA SER A 14 -0.44 -8.12 -7.54
C SER A 14 -0.43 -8.89 -6.22
N ARG A 15 0.66 -9.60 -5.87
CA ARG A 15 0.79 -10.29 -4.57
C ARG A 15 1.20 -9.36 -3.42
N ARG A 16 1.86 -8.22 -3.70
CA ARG A 16 2.16 -7.20 -2.67
C ARG A 16 0.96 -6.30 -2.37
N ARG A 17 0.11 -6.03 -3.38
CA ARG A 17 -1.12 -5.22 -3.25
C ARG A 17 -2.12 -5.73 -2.19
N ARG A 18 -2.03 -6.99 -1.76
CA ARG A 18 -2.99 -7.62 -0.83
C ARG A 18 -2.53 -7.71 0.62
N LYS A 19 -1.39 -7.13 0.98
CA LYS A 19 -0.78 -7.39 2.28
C LYS A 19 -1.17 -6.40 3.38
N PHE A 20 -1.49 -5.15 3.05
CA PHE A 20 -1.75 -4.14 4.07
C PHE A 20 -3.21 -4.21 4.54
N LYS A 21 -3.40 -4.36 5.85
CA LYS A 21 -4.70 -4.22 6.51
C LYS A 21 -4.66 -3.08 7.51
N VAL A 22 -5.82 -2.47 7.75
CA VAL A 22 -5.99 -1.53 8.85
C VAL A 22 -5.61 -2.22 10.17
N GLY A 23 -4.70 -1.60 10.91
CA GLY A 23 -4.10 -2.12 12.14
C GLY A 23 -2.74 -2.77 11.95
N ASP A 24 -2.28 -3.04 10.73
CA ASP A 24 -0.93 -3.59 10.52
C ASP A 24 0.14 -2.54 10.86
N ARG A 25 1.22 -3.02 11.49
CA ARG A 25 2.45 -2.25 11.69
C ARG A 25 3.21 -2.20 10.37
N VAL A 26 3.50 -0.99 9.93
CA VAL A 26 4.31 -0.72 8.74
C VAL A 26 5.54 0.07 9.11
N THR A 27 6.60 -0.12 8.35
CA THR A 27 7.76 0.76 8.35
C THR A 27 7.87 1.45 7.01
N THR A 28 8.19 2.74 7.02
CA THR A 28 8.52 3.48 5.80
C THR A 28 9.98 3.24 5.43
N CYS A 29 10.36 3.58 4.19
CA CYS A 29 11.75 3.55 3.71
C CYS A 29 12.75 4.30 4.62
N ASN A 30 12.28 5.29 5.40
CA ASN A 30 13.09 6.04 6.37
C ASN A 30 13.18 5.35 7.74
N ASN A 31 12.86 4.06 7.81
CA ASN A 31 12.81 3.26 9.03
C ASN A 31 11.87 3.85 10.10
N CYS A 32 10.85 4.60 9.66
CA CYS A 32 9.86 5.18 10.55
C CYS A 32 8.71 4.19 10.72
N LEU A 33 8.44 3.82 11.96
CA LEU A 33 7.32 2.97 12.31
C LEU A 33 6.01 3.73 12.18
N GLY A 34 5.00 3.04 11.69
CA GLY A 34 3.63 3.50 11.68
C GLY A 34 2.64 2.35 11.74
N THR A 35 1.37 2.73 11.84
CA THR A 35 0.24 1.81 11.83
C THR A 35 -0.68 2.18 10.69
N VAL A 36 -1.08 1.21 9.89
CA VAL A 36 -2.07 1.43 8.82
C VAL A 36 -3.40 1.80 9.46
N VAL A 37 -3.88 3.02 9.20
CA VAL A 37 -5.18 3.51 9.65
C VAL A 37 -6.24 3.35 8.56
N ARG A 38 -5.83 3.43 7.29
CA ARG A 38 -6.74 3.25 6.15
C ARG A 38 -6.01 2.68 4.95
N VAL A 39 -6.73 1.91 4.16
CA VAL A 39 -6.29 1.48 2.84
C VAL A 39 -7.40 1.86 1.89
N ASP A 40 -7.07 2.60 0.85
CA ASP A 40 -8.03 3.15 -0.08
C ASP A 40 -7.46 3.11 -1.51
N ARG A 41 -8.28 3.38 -2.51
CA ARG A 41 -7.87 3.20 -3.92
C ARG A 41 -8.46 4.27 -4.82
N ASP A 42 -7.56 4.96 -5.50
CA ASP A 42 -7.89 5.99 -6.48
C ASP A 42 -7.72 5.49 -7.93
N GLU A 43 -7.99 6.41 -8.86
CA GLU A 43 -7.84 6.27 -10.31
C GLU A 43 -6.40 5.88 -10.72
N VAL A 44 -5.41 6.27 -9.93
CA VAL A 44 -3.98 6.03 -10.16
C VAL A 44 -3.50 4.70 -9.56
N GLY A 45 -4.06 4.29 -8.41
CA GLY A 45 -3.58 3.12 -7.69
C GLY A 45 -4.13 3.00 -6.27
N ASP A 46 -3.72 1.92 -5.60
CA ASP A 46 -3.99 1.69 -4.18
C ASP A 46 -3.04 2.56 -3.35
N TYR A 47 -3.55 3.27 -2.35
CA TYR A 47 -2.74 4.05 -1.40
C TYR A 47 -3.08 3.68 0.04
N ILE A 48 -2.08 3.80 0.91
CA ILE A 48 -2.17 3.37 2.30
C ILE A 48 -1.96 4.58 3.18
N VAL A 49 -2.96 4.87 4.00
CA VAL A 49 -2.85 5.88 5.04
C VAL A 49 -2.29 5.21 6.28
N ALA A 50 -1.08 5.62 6.67
CA ALA A 50 -0.41 5.16 7.88
C ALA A 50 -0.24 6.32 8.86
N ARG A 51 -0.49 6.05 10.13
CA ARG A 51 -0.19 6.94 11.24
C ARG A 51 1.20 6.62 11.76
N LEU A 52 2.14 7.56 11.62
CA LEU A 52 3.51 7.36 12.10
C LEU A 52 3.58 7.48 13.63
N ASP A 53 4.43 6.69 14.27
CA ASP A 53 4.69 6.79 15.72
C ASP A 53 5.55 8.02 16.03
N ILE A 54 6.40 8.45 15.09
CA ILE A 54 7.33 9.58 15.26
C ILE A 54 6.69 10.96 15.07
N LEU A 55 5.57 11.02 14.35
CA LEU A 55 4.93 12.27 13.95
C LEU A 55 3.42 12.15 14.23
N PRO A 56 2.82 13.09 14.97
CA PRO A 56 1.38 13.13 15.13
C PRO A 56 0.75 13.49 13.78
N GLY A 57 0.23 12.50 13.07
CA GLY A 57 -0.42 12.71 11.78
C GLY A 57 -0.69 11.42 11.01
N GLU A 58 -1.60 11.52 10.07
CA GLU A 58 -1.94 10.46 9.11
C GLU A 58 -1.35 10.84 7.76
N PHE A 59 -0.57 9.94 7.18
CA PHE A 59 0.14 10.19 5.94
C PHE A 59 -0.21 9.11 4.92
N ALA A 60 -0.56 9.55 3.71
CA ALA A 60 -0.78 8.65 2.59
C ALA A 60 0.56 8.26 1.96
N TYR A 61 0.74 6.96 1.79
CA TYR A 61 1.92 6.35 1.19
C TYR A 61 1.50 5.39 0.09
N ASP A 62 2.36 5.25 -0.90
CA ASP A 62 2.27 4.17 -1.85
C ASP A 62 2.61 2.82 -1.19
N PRO A 63 1.97 1.72 -1.61
CA PRO A 63 2.29 0.36 -1.15
C PRO A 63 3.72 -0.10 -1.46
N TRP A 64 4.45 0.65 -2.27
CA TRP A 64 5.83 0.40 -2.63
C TRP A 64 6.82 0.99 -1.64
N ASP A 65 6.41 2.04 -0.93
CA ASP A 65 7.22 2.77 0.06
C ASP A 65 7.02 2.25 1.50
N LEU A 66 6.15 1.27 1.67
CA LEU A 66 5.84 0.64 2.94
C LEU A 66 6.27 -0.82 2.96
N GLU A 67 6.83 -1.24 4.10
CA GLU A 67 7.07 -2.64 4.42
C GLU A 67 6.29 -3.05 5.66
N ILE A 68 5.68 -4.24 5.62
CA ILE A 68 4.96 -4.77 6.78
C ILE A 68 5.95 -5.36 7.76
N ILE A 69 5.82 -4.95 9.01
CA ILE A 69 6.52 -5.53 10.13
C ILE A 69 5.64 -6.67 10.65
N LYS A 70 6.14 -7.90 10.52
CA LYS A 70 5.42 -9.12 10.88
C LYS A 70 5.58 -9.46 12.35
#